data_AF-A0A261QAA4-F1
#
_entry.id   AF-A0A261QAA4-F1
#
_cell.length_a   1.000
_cell.length_b   1.000
_cell.length_c   1.000
_cell.angle_alpha   90.00
_cell.angle_beta   90.00
_cell.angle_gamma   90.00
#
_symmetry.space_group_name_H-M   'P 1'
#
loop_
_entity.id
_entity.type
_entity.pdbx_description
1 polymer ?
#
loop_
_entity_poly.entity_id
_entity_poly.type
_entity_poly.pdbx_seq_one_letter_code
_entity_poly.pdbx_strand_id
1 'polypeptide(L)'
;MTQETIFMKSKGGGQYFKCQGDEVKIICLYEFNPLVERTRMRPDTLGKLACDPCTESEFREAEMRVARLLDLPVVLSETTNRA
;
A
#
# COMPACT_ATOMS: atom_id res chain seq x y z
N MET A 1 22.62 -0.08 2.99
CA MET A 1 21.74 -0.74 3.97
C MET A 1 20.34 -0.77 3.35
N THR A 2 19.81 -1.94 3.03
CA THR A 2 18.44 -2.08 2.53
C THR A 2 17.48 -1.86 3.69
N GLN A 3 16.67 -0.81 3.64
CA GLN A 3 15.63 -0.55 4.64
C GLN A 3 14.55 -1.62 4.53
N GLU A 4 14.15 -2.18 5.67
CA GLU A 4 13.09 -3.19 5.75
C GLU A 4 11.76 -2.62 5.27
N THR A 5 11.05 -3.39 4.45
CA THR A 5 9.72 -3.00 3.94
C THR A 5 8.66 -3.55 4.88
N ILE A 6 7.77 -2.67 5.34
CA ILE A 6 6.68 -3.02 6.26
C ILE A 6 5.34 -2.76 5.57
N PHE A 7 4.41 -3.71 5.71
CA PHE A 7 3.06 -3.62 5.16
C PHE A 7 2.03 -3.55 6.29
N MET A 8 1.14 -2.57 6.23
CA MET A 8 0.12 -2.32 7.26
C MET A 8 -1.23 -2.05 6.59
N LYS A 9 -2.32 -2.35 7.31
CA LYS A 9 -3.69 -1.98 6.95
C LYS A 9 -4.35 -1.22 8.08
N SER A 10 -5.14 -0.19 7.76
CA SER A 10 -5.98 0.49 8.75
C SER A 10 -6.97 -0.48 9.37
N LYS A 11 -7.30 -0.32 10.66
CA LYS A 11 -8.33 -1.13 11.34
C LYS A 11 -9.71 -1.02 10.69
N GLY A 12 -9.99 0.11 10.02
CA GLY A 12 -11.21 0.30 9.23
C GLY A 12 -11.22 -0.42 7.88
N GLY A 13 -10.15 -1.13 7.51
CA GLY A 13 -10.05 -1.95 6.29
C GLY A 13 -9.94 -1.20 4.96
N GLY A 14 -10.13 0.12 4.95
CA GLY A 14 -10.18 0.93 3.72
C GLY A 14 -8.83 1.46 3.24
N GLN A 15 -7.77 1.39 4.05
CA GLN A 15 -6.45 1.92 3.70
C GLN A 15 -5.33 0.93 3.96
N TYR A 16 -4.36 0.89 3.04
CA TYR A 16 -3.16 0.07 3.12
C TYR A 16 -1.91 0.91 2.94
N PHE A 17 -0.83 0.50 3.61
CA PHE A 17 0.44 1.23 3.68
C PHE A 17 1.59 0.28 3.37
N LYS A 18 2.48 0.68 2.45
CA LYS A 18 3.80 0.08 2.26
C LYS A 18 4.84 1.10 2.69
N CYS A 19 5.61 0.77 3.72
CA CYS A 19 6.61 1.65 4.31
C CYS A 19 8.00 1.12 3.97
N GLN A 20 8.86 1.99 3.47
CA GLN A 20 10.25 1.67 3.16
C GLN A 20 11.12 2.87 3.54
N GLY A 21 11.70 2.84 4.74
CA GLY A 21 12.38 4.00 5.29
C GLY A 21 11.42 5.13 5.65
N ASP A 22 11.65 6.32 5.09
CA ASP A 22 10.79 7.49 5.22
C ASP A 22 9.69 7.55 4.15
N GLU A 23 9.76 6.71 3.12
CA GLU A 23 8.76 6.65 2.06
C GLU A 23 7.59 5.74 2.45
N VAL A 24 6.38 6.24 2.22
CA VAL A 24 5.13 5.52 2.42
C VAL A 24 4.30 5.60 1.15
N LYS A 25 3.91 4.43 0.66
CA LYS A 25 2.88 4.31 -0.37
C LYS A 25 1.55 3.99 0.30
N ILE A 26 0.54 4.79 0.00
CA ILE A 26 -0.80 4.70 0.57
C ILE A 26 -1.75 4.25 -0.54
N ILE A 27 -2.57 3.26 -0.22
CA ILE A 27 -3.69 2.80 -1.05
C ILE A 27 -4.98 3.06 -0.27
N CYS A 28 -5.91 3.82 -0.84
CA CYS A 28 -7.25 4.02 -0.29
C CYS A 28 -8.30 3.37 -1.19
N LEU A 29 -9.14 2.52 -0.60
CA LEU A 29 -10.21 1.80 -1.27
C LEU A 29 -11.60 2.39 -1.01
N TYR A 30 -11.69 3.52 -0.30
CA TYR A 30 -12.98 4.16 -0.06
C TYR A 30 -13.57 4.68 -1.37
N GLU A 31 -14.79 4.25 -1.73
CA GLU A 31 -15.43 4.62 -3.00
C GLU A 31 -15.64 6.13 -3.17
N PHE A 32 -15.82 6.86 -2.07
CA PHE A 32 -15.95 8.33 -2.11
C PHE A 32 -14.62 9.04 -2.41
N ASN A 33 -13.48 8.37 -2.24
CA ASN A 33 -12.15 8.92 -2.51
C ASN A 33 -11.09 7.80 -2.65
N PRO A 34 -11.13 7.00 -3.73
CA PRO A 34 -10.10 6.02 -4.00
C PRO A 34 -8.81 6.76 -4.37
N LEU A 35 -7.65 6.30 -3.88
CA LEU A 35 -6.38 6.97 -4.18
C LEU A 35 -5.17 6.04 -4.09
N VAL A 36 -4.16 6.40 -4.87
CA VAL A 36 -2.78 5.90 -4.75
C VAL A 36 -1.89 7.10 -4.51
N GLU A 37 -1.21 7.15 -3.37
CA GLU A 37 -0.31 8.24 -3.01
C GLU A 37 1.06 7.70 -2.61
N ARG A 38 2.11 8.42 -2.97
CA ARG A 38 3.47 8.20 -2.46
C ARG A 38 3.88 9.46 -1.74
N THR A 39 4.20 9.33 -0.48
CA THR A 39 4.54 10.46 0.37
C THR A 39 5.69 10.09 1.30
N ARG A 40 6.23 11.08 2.00
CA ARG A 40 7.15 10.85 3.10
C ARG A 40 6.43 11.07 4.41
N MET A 41 6.51 10.11 5.32
CA MET A 41 5.93 10.25 6.65
C MET A 41 7.01 10.35 7.70
N ARG A 42 6.75 11.18 8.71
CA ARG A 42 7.57 11.14 9.92
C ARG A 42 7.32 9.80 10.64
N PRO A 43 8.36 9.16 11.22
CA PRO A 43 8.25 7.85 11.85
C PRO A 43 7.14 7.74 12.91
N ASP A 44 6.83 8.84 13.59
CA ASP A 44 5.81 8.93 14.63
C ASP A 44 4.37 8.96 14.07
N THR A 45 4.19 9.19 12.77
CA THR A 45 2.87 9.32 12.13
C THR A 45 2.24 7.95 11.92
N LEU A 46 3.02 6.97 11.46
CA LEU A 46 2.55 5.59 11.27
C LEU A 46 2.16 4.93 12.60
N GLY A 47 2.94 5.15 13.67
CA GLY A 47 2.64 4.61 15.00
C GLY A 47 1.36 5.16 15.63
N LYS A 48 0.86 6.31 15.14
CA LYS A 48 -0.42 6.92 15.57
C LYS A 48 -1.61 6.41 14.77
N LEU A 49 -1.38 5.82 13.60
CA LEU A 49 -2.46 5.22 12.82
C LEU A 49 -2.87 3.91 13.46
N ALA A 50 -4.18 3.73 13.69
CA ALA A 50 -4.74 2.48 14.15
C ALA A 50 -4.63 1.45 13.01
N CYS A 51 -3.48 0.78 12.94
CA CYS A 51 -3.13 -0.15 11.88
C CYS A 51 -2.74 -1.51 12.43
N ASP A 52 -3.05 -2.54 11.67
CA ASP A 52 -2.61 -3.91 11.90
C ASP A 52 -1.62 -4.30 10.79
N PRO A 53 -0.64 -5.17 11.06
CA PRO A 53 0.23 -5.70 10.01
C PRO A 53 -0.61 -6.45 8.96
N CYS A 54 -0.18 -6.36 7.70
CA CYS A 54 -0.74 -7.15 6.60
C CYS A 54 0.38 -7.77 5.77
N THR A 55 0.02 -8.73 4.91
CA THR A 55 0.94 -9.35 3.98
C THR A 55 1.19 -8.45 2.75
N GLU A 56 2.29 -8.71 2.04
CA GLU A 56 2.52 -8.07 0.73
C GLU A 56 1.41 -8.43 -0.27
N SER A 57 0.89 -9.66 -0.23
CA SER A 57 -0.22 -10.09 -1.10
C SER A 57 -1.46 -9.24 -0.88
N GLU A 58 -1.88 -9.06 0.39
CA GLU A 58 -3.01 -8.20 0.73
C GLU A 58 -2.82 -6.76 0.23
N PHE A 59 -1.61 -6.22 0.33
CA PHE A 59 -1.29 -4.89 -0.19
C PHE A 59 -1.40 -4.83 -1.72
N ARG A 60 -0.85 -5.82 -2.44
CA ARG A 60 -0.91 -5.90 -3.91
C ARG A 60 -2.35 -6.07 -4.42
N GLU A 61 -3.17 -6.83 -3.71
CA GLU A 61 -4.60 -6.95 -3.99
C GLU A 61 -5.32 -5.61 -3.84
N ALA A 62 -5.04 -4.86 -2.76
CA ALA A 62 -5.56 -3.51 -2.60
C ALA A 62 -5.10 -2.58 -3.73
N GLU A 63 -3.83 -2.65 -4.14
CA GLU A 63 -3.31 -1.87 -5.26
C GLU A 63 -4.03 -2.18 -6.58
N MET A 64 -4.27 -3.45 -6.88
CA MET A 64 -5.05 -3.83 -8.07
C MET A 64 -6.50 -3.34 -7.99
N ARG A 65 -7.11 -3.40 -6.80
CA ARG A 65 -8.49 -2.95 -6.60
C ARG A 65 -8.62 -1.43 -6.78
N VAL A 66 -7.72 -0.64 -6.19
CA VAL A 66 -7.78 0.82 -6.36
C VAL A 66 -7.48 1.24 -7.80
N ALA A 67 -6.57 0.54 -8.49
CA ALA A 67 -6.30 0.82 -9.90
C ALA A 67 -7.56 0.61 -10.76
N ARG A 68 -8.36 -0.42 -10.48
CA ARG A 68 -9.66 -0.61 -11.14
C ARG A 68 -10.67 0.49 -10.79
N LEU A 69 -10.72 0.93 -9.54
CA LEU A 69 -11.60 2.03 -9.12
C LEU A 69 -11.24 3.36 -9.80
N LEU A 70 -9.96 3.57 -10.08
CA LEU A 70 -9.42 4.78 -10.70
C LEU A 70 -9.24 4.67 -12.23
N ASP A 71 -9.63 3.56 -12.84
CA ASP A 71 -9.39 3.25 -14.26
C ASP A 71 -7.91 3.45 -14.68
N LEU A 72 -6.98 3.05 -13.80
CA LEU A 72 -5.55 3.13 -14.02
C LEU A 72 -5.03 1.87 -14.72
N PRO A 73 -4.01 2.00 -15.59
CA PRO A 73 -3.37 0.84 -16.19
C PRO A 73 -2.70 -0.03 -15.11
N VAL A 74 -3.16 -1.27 -15.00
CA VAL A 74 -2.55 -2.26 -14.10
C VAL A 74 -1.34 -2.87 -14.79
N VAL A 75 -0.14 -2.37 -14.46
CA VAL A 75 1.10 -3.03 -14.89
C VAL A 75 1.29 -4.27 -14.02
N LEU A 76 0.85 -5.43 -14.53
CA LEU A 76 1.21 -6.71 -13.94
C LEU A 76 2.72 -6.89 -14.10
N SER A 77 3.49 -6.66 -13.03
CA SER A 77 4.88 -7.07 -13.03
C SER A 77 4.90 -8.61 -12.97
N GLU A 78 4.90 -9.25 -14.13
CA GLU A 78 5.24 -10.65 -14.23
C GLU A 78 6.70 -10.79 -13.77
N THR A 79 6.91 -11.24 -12.53
CA THR A 79 8.11 -12.04 -12.25
C THR A 79 7.90 -13.38 -12.95
N THR A 80 8.11 -13.38 -14.27
CA THR A 80 8.32 -14.61 -15.03
C THR A 80 9.60 -15.22 -14.49
N ASN A 81 9.45 -16.20 -13.59
CA ASN A 81 10.50 -17.18 -13.33
C ASN A 81 10.76 -17.90 -14.66
N ARG A 82 11.78 -17.45 -15.39
CA ARG A 82 12.45 -18.28 -16.38
C ARG A 82 13.28 -19.30 -15.61
N ALA A 83 12.72 -20.49 -15.43
CA ALA A 83 13.46 -21.72 -15.24
C ALA A 83 13.48 -22.47 -16.56
#